data_AF-A0A970KJ06-F1
#
_entry.id   AF-A0A970KJ06-F1
#
_cell.length_a   1.000
_cell.length_b   1.000
_cell.length_c   1.000
_cell.angle_alpha   90.00
_cell.angle_beta   90.00
_cell.angle_gamma   90.00
#
_symmetry.space_group_name_H-M   'P 1'
#
loop_
_entity.id
_entity.type
_entity.pdbx_description
1 polymer ?
#
loop_
_entity_poly.entity_id
_entity_poly.type
_entity_poly.pdbx_seq_one_letter_code
_entity_poly.pdbx_strand_id
1 'polypeptide(L)' 'RFNRRTSKSRGLLFYRLAQLAVVTDPNPRSKIVPAQDVVSG' A
#
# COMPACT_ATOMS: atom_id res chain seq x y z
N ARG A 1 -4.66 -13.04 -16.80
CA ARG A 1 -3.38 -13.11 -17.55
C ARG A 1 -2.17 -13.54 -16.71
N PHE A 2 -2.14 -13.29 -15.40
CA PHE A 2 -1.03 -13.67 -14.53
C PHE A 2 -0.90 -15.17 -14.22
N ASN A 3 -1.98 -15.94 -14.34
CA ASN A 3 -2.00 -17.35 -13.92
C ASN A 3 -1.84 -18.36 -15.08
N ARG A 4 -1.22 -17.94 -16.19
CA ARG A 4 -0.81 -18.86 -17.27
C ARG A 4 0.50 -19.55 -16.87
N ARG A 5 0.58 -20.88 -17.01
CA ARG A 5 1.75 -21.70 -16.64
C ARG A 5 3.04 -21.30 -17.36
N THR A 6 2.96 -20.83 -18.60
CA THR A 6 4.13 -20.41 -19.41
C THR A 6 4.53 -18.95 -19.20
N SER A 7 3.83 -18.20 -18.33
CA SER A 7 4.15 -16.80 -18.13
C SER A 7 5.42 -16.65 -17.30
N LYS A 8 6.46 -16.04 -17.90
CA LYS A 8 7.69 -15.63 -17.20
C LYS A 8 7.41 -14.70 -16.01
N SER A 9 6.26 -14.02 -15.99
CA SER A 9 5.90 -13.08 -14.94
C SER A 9 5.14 -13.69 -13.75
N ARG A 10 4.91 -15.01 -13.72
CA ARG A 10 4.03 -15.66 -12.72
C ARG A 10 4.55 -15.54 -11.28
N GLY A 11 5.87 -15.48 -11.09
CA GLY A 11 6.50 -15.26 -9.77
C GLY A 11 6.75 -13.80 -9.43
N LEU A 12 6.47 -12.87 -10.35
CA LEU A 12 6.85 -11.46 -10.20
C LEU A 12 5.77 -10.60 -9.53
N LEU A 13 4.66 -11.19 -9.08
CA LEU A 13 3.60 -10.45 -8.39
C LEU A 13 4.13 -9.83 -7.09
N PHE A 14 4.87 -10.60 -6.31
CA PHE A 14 5.46 -10.12 -5.06
C PHE A 14 6.38 -8.92 -5.29
N TYR A 15 7.32 -9.02 -6.23
CA TYR A 15 8.24 -7.94 -6.56
C TYR A 15 7.52 -6.68 -7.07
N ARG A 16 6.45 -6.83 -7.86
CA ARG A 16 5.65 -5.68 -8.30
C ARG A 16 4.89 -5.02 -7.14
N LEU A 17 4.29 -5.79 -6.25
CA LEU A 17 3.61 -5.24 -5.08
C LEU A 17 4.60 -4.50 -4.17
N ALA A 18 5.80 -5.05 -3.96
CA ALA A 18 6.85 -4.39 -3.21
C ALA A 18 7.30 -3.08 -3.88
N GLN A 19 7.51 -3.08 -5.19
CA GLN A 19 7.84 -1.87 -5.95
C GLN A 19 6.76 -0.79 -5.84
N LEU A 20 5.47 -1.16 -5.87
CA LEU A 20 4.37 -0.21 -5.70
C LEU A 20 4.31 0.36 -4.28
N ALA A 21 4.55 -0.47 -3.26
CA ALA A 21 4.56 -0.03 -1.87
C ALA A 21 5.71 0.94 -1.53
N VAL A 22 6.83 0.85 -2.25
CA VAL A 22 7.95 1.79 -2.09
C VAL A 22 7.63 3.16 -2.70
N VAL A 23 6.74 3.24 -3.69
CA VAL A 23 6.37 4.49 -4.38
C VAL A 23 5.22 5.23 -3.68
N THR A 24 4.56 4.61 -2.69
CA THR A 24 3.50 5.29 -1.95
C THR A 24 4.05 6.25 -0.90
N ASP A 25 3.75 7.54 -1.07
CA ASP A 25 4.03 8.57 -0.07
C ASP A 25 3.36 8.22 1.27
N PRO A 26 4.00 8.58 2.41
CA PRO A 26 3.41 8.36 3.72
C PRO A 26 2.10 9.13 3.86
N ASN A 27 1.05 8.44 4.30
CA ASN A 27 -0.23 9.09 4.54
C ASN A 27 -0.15 9.90 5.85
N PRO A 28 -0.33 11.24 5.83
CA PRO A 28 -0.22 12.04 7.05
C PRO A 28 -1.25 11.61 8.08
N ARG A 29 -0.87 11.68 9.36
CA ARG A 29 -1.73 11.25 10.49
C ARG A 29 -3.13 11.87 10.44
N SER A 30 -3.25 13.12 10.00
CA SER A 30 -4.54 13.82 9.87
C SER A 30 -5.51 13.19 8.87
N LYS A 31 -5.03 12.35 7.94
CA LYS A 31 -5.86 11.57 7.00
C LYS A 31 -6.26 10.20 7.55
N ILE A 32 -5.58 9.71 8.59
CA ILE A 32 -5.81 8.39 9.18
C ILE A 32 -6.64 8.51 10.47
N VAL A 33 -6.33 9.52 11.27
CA VAL A 33 -6.94 9.76 12.58
C VAL A 33 -7.79 11.03 12.49
N PRO A 34 -9.11 10.95 12.73
CA PRO A 34 -9.95 12.13 12.81
C PRO A 34 -9.50 13.02 13.97
N ALA A 35 -9.77 14.32 13.89
CA ALA A 35 -9.45 15.25 14.96
C ALA A 35 -10.11 14.77 16.26
N GLN A 36 -9.29 14.54 17.29
CA GLN A 36 -9.79 14.20 18.61
C GLN A 36 -10.18 15.51 19.28
N ASP A 37 -11.44 15.63 19.73
CA ASP A 37 -11.83 16.73 20.61
C ASP A 37 -11.02 16.59 21.91
N VAL A 38 -10.10 17.53 22.11
CA VAL A 38 -9.41 17.66 23.38
C VAL A 38 -10.46 18.20 24.34
N VAL A 39 -11.03 17.32 25.17
CA VAL A 39 -11.90 17.76 26.27
C VAL A 39 -11.02 18.57 27.22
N SER A 40 -11.10 19.89 27.10
CA SER A 40 -10.52 20.82 28.07
C SER A 40 -11.29 20.64 29.38
N GLY A 41 -10.67 19.93 30.32
CA GLY A 41 -11.05 19.95 31.73
C GLY A 41 -10.64 21.26 32.40
#